data_AF-A0A5K1K5K2-F1
#
_entry.id   AF-A0A5K1K5K2-F1
#
_cell.length_a   1.000
_cell.length_b   1.000
_cell.length_c   1.000
_cell.angle_alpha   90.00
_cell.angle_beta   90.00
_cell.angle_gamma   90.00
#
_symmetry.space_group_name_H-M   'P 1'
#
loop_
_entity.id
_entity.type
_entity.pdbx_description
1 polymer ?
#
loop_
_entity_poly.entity_id
_entity_poly.type
_entity_poly.pdbx_seq_one_letter_code
_entity_poly.pdbx_strand_id
1 'polypeptide(L)'
;MPVNPLPPPQIHIIAHSKKAQALFDMVPLSWGVQYELARGPALRSLSGPSTNASRVSEVLGCPLEDPLPSDDAVWSELDREDAAIADGLGRGLGLQGDFMGEQNWYGGKVQQSAVLREEGKGFRIVLAKMEMGKSNRFARFLGSRRMLQVSIPHNILNARTDELREFFGQKFVLCGRVFVAFCVQGAKVFLMETPED
;
A
#
# COMPACT_ATOMS: atom_id res chain seq x y z
N MET A 1 29.03 -27.13 11.60
CA MET A 1 27.92 -26.53 12.37
C MET A 1 26.63 -26.89 11.64
N PRO A 2 25.72 -27.68 12.22
CA PRO A 2 24.41 -27.89 11.61
C PRO A 2 23.68 -26.54 11.62
N VAL A 3 23.33 -26.05 10.44
CA VAL A 3 22.48 -24.86 10.29
C VAL A 3 21.08 -25.33 10.64
N ASN A 4 20.60 -24.99 11.83
CA ASN A 4 19.19 -25.22 12.16
C ASN A 4 18.36 -24.49 11.10
N PRO A 5 17.37 -25.15 10.47
CA PRO A 5 16.48 -24.47 9.53
C PRO A 5 15.82 -23.31 10.29
N LEU A 6 15.93 -22.11 9.72
CA LEU A 6 15.21 -20.95 10.24
C LEU A 6 13.72 -21.33 10.31
N PRO A 7 13.02 -21.01 11.41
CA PRO A 7 11.59 -21.23 11.49
C PRO A 7 10.91 -20.57 10.28
N PRO A 8 9.84 -21.17 9.74
CA PRO A 8 9.14 -20.60 8.60
C PRO A 8 8.77 -19.15 8.90
N PRO A 9 8.97 -18.21 7.95
CA PRO A 9 8.74 -16.80 8.19
C PRO A 9 7.29 -16.60 8.60
N GLN A 10 7.10 -16.01 9.78
CA GLN A 10 5.77 -15.74 10.29
C GLN A 10 5.10 -14.68 9.40
N ILE A 11 3.85 -14.93 9.03
CA ILE A 11 3.08 -14.08 8.11
C ILE A 11 2.03 -13.31 8.91
N HIS A 12 2.02 -11.99 8.76
CA HIS A 12 1.00 -11.09 9.27
C HIS A 12 0.09 -10.62 8.14
N ILE A 13 -1.20 -10.89 8.23
CA ILE A 13 -2.17 -10.48 7.21
C ILE A 13 -2.65 -9.06 7.56
N ILE A 14 -2.29 -8.07 6.74
CA ILE A 14 -2.83 -6.70 6.85
C ILE A 14 -4.27 -6.71 6.34
N ALA A 15 -4.45 -7.20 5.11
CA ALA A 15 -5.76 -7.41 4.51
C ALA A 15 -5.62 -8.37 3.32
N HIS A 16 -6.22 -9.56 3.41
CA HIS A 16 -6.23 -10.52 2.31
C HIS A 16 -7.38 -11.51 2.45
N SER A 17 -7.97 -11.88 1.32
CA SER A 17 -8.94 -12.96 1.23
C SER A 17 -8.77 -13.65 -0.12
N LYS A 18 -8.53 -14.97 -0.11
CA LYS A 18 -8.41 -15.78 -1.34
C LYS A 18 -9.64 -15.64 -2.25
N LYS A 19 -10.83 -15.56 -1.65
CA LYS A 19 -12.09 -15.38 -2.39
C LYS A 19 -12.17 -13.99 -3.04
N ALA A 20 -11.76 -12.94 -2.32
CA ALA A 20 -11.74 -11.59 -2.86
C ALA A 20 -10.68 -11.46 -3.96
N GLN A 21 -9.51 -12.08 -3.77
CA GLN A 21 -8.45 -12.10 -4.78
C GLN A 21 -8.93 -12.75 -6.07
N ALA A 22 -9.57 -13.92 -6.00
CA ALA A 22 -10.14 -14.56 -7.18
C ALA A 22 -11.17 -13.66 -7.91
N LEU A 23 -11.92 -12.84 -7.17
CA LEU A 23 -12.83 -11.85 -7.76
C LEU A 23 -12.08 -10.70 -8.43
N PHE A 24 -11.00 -10.20 -7.82
CA PHE A 24 -10.12 -9.15 -8.38
C PHE A 24 -9.35 -9.64 -9.62
N ASP A 25 -9.06 -10.94 -9.69
CA ASP A 25 -8.39 -11.52 -10.86
C ASP A 25 -9.38 -11.70 -12.03
N MET A 26 -10.66 -11.95 -11.74
CA MET A 26 -11.73 -12.01 -12.76
C MET A 26 -12.19 -10.63 -13.23
N VAL A 27 -12.24 -9.65 -12.33
CA VAL A 27 -12.60 -8.26 -12.60
C VAL A 27 -11.35 -7.42 -12.38
N PRO A 28 -10.62 -6.99 -13.42
CA PRO A 28 -9.33 -6.32 -13.25
C PRO A 28 -9.51 -4.97 -12.55
N LEU A 29 -9.46 -5.00 -11.22
CA LEU A 29 -9.55 -3.81 -10.37
C LEU A 29 -8.19 -3.15 -10.30
N SER A 30 -8.17 -1.83 -10.47
CA SER A 30 -6.95 -1.06 -10.24
C SER A 30 -6.49 -1.19 -8.79
N TRP A 31 -5.19 -0.94 -8.57
CA TRP A 31 -4.62 -1.03 -7.23
C TRP A 31 -5.31 -0.10 -6.22
N GLY A 32 -5.64 1.12 -6.63
CA GLY A 32 -6.35 2.09 -5.78
C GLY A 32 -7.68 1.53 -5.25
N VAL A 33 -8.46 0.86 -6.11
CA VAL A 33 -9.73 0.23 -5.71
C VAL A 33 -9.48 -0.93 -4.73
N GLN A 34 -8.50 -1.80 -5.02
CA GLN A 34 -8.15 -2.92 -4.13
C GLN A 34 -7.66 -2.44 -2.75
N TYR A 35 -6.92 -1.33 -2.70
CA TYR A 35 -6.44 -0.74 -1.47
C TYR A 35 -7.58 -0.14 -0.65
N GLU A 36 -8.48 0.62 -1.28
CA GLU A 36 -9.64 1.17 -0.58
C GLU A 36 -10.55 0.07 -0.04
N LEU A 37 -10.76 -0.99 -0.81
CA LEU A 37 -11.41 -2.23 -0.35
C LEU A 37 -10.79 -2.81 0.93
N ALA A 38 -9.46 -2.94 0.94
CA ALA A 38 -8.71 -3.46 2.08
C ALA A 38 -8.79 -2.54 3.30
N ARG A 39 -9.01 -1.24 3.12
CA ARG A 39 -9.12 -0.26 4.21
C ARG A 39 -10.39 -0.41 5.06
N GLY A 40 -11.41 -1.13 4.57
CA GLY A 40 -12.59 -1.50 5.35
C GLY A 40 -13.99 -0.96 4.95
N PRO A 41 -14.23 -0.27 3.82
CA PRO A 41 -15.58 -0.18 3.28
C PRO A 41 -15.95 -1.49 2.54
N ALA A 42 -16.85 -2.27 3.14
CA ALA A 42 -17.30 -3.60 2.67
C ALA A 42 -18.05 -3.54 1.34
N LEU A 43 -17.66 -4.31 0.31
CA LEU A 43 -18.00 -4.00 -1.10
C LEU A 43 -18.85 -5.04 -1.86
N ARG A 44 -19.75 -4.55 -2.75
CA ARG A 44 -20.33 -5.34 -3.86
C ARG A 44 -20.47 -4.65 -5.24
N SER A 45 -20.00 -3.42 -5.46
CA SER A 45 -20.39 -2.69 -6.70
C SER A 45 -19.34 -1.79 -7.37
N LEU A 46 -18.04 -2.11 -7.30
CA LEU A 46 -17.01 -1.34 -8.02
C LEU A 46 -16.23 -2.18 -9.02
N SER A 47 -16.25 -1.72 -10.26
CA SER A 47 -15.40 -2.17 -11.36
C SER A 47 -14.97 -0.94 -12.17
N GLY A 48 -13.69 -0.82 -12.53
CA GLY A 48 -13.16 0.26 -13.40
C GLY A 48 -11.89 0.94 -12.87
N PRO A 49 -11.50 2.12 -13.42
CA PRO A 49 -10.27 2.86 -13.09
C PRO A 49 -10.20 3.31 -11.61
N SER A 50 -9.02 3.73 -11.14
CA SER A 50 -8.82 4.16 -9.74
C SER A 50 -9.69 5.35 -9.33
N THR A 51 -10.23 6.11 -10.29
CA THR A 51 -11.24 7.15 -10.04
C THR A 51 -12.53 6.62 -9.41
N ASN A 52 -12.79 5.32 -9.49
CA ASN A 52 -13.89 4.69 -8.78
C ASN A 52 -13.58 4.39 -7.30
N ALA A 53 -12.33 4.56 -6.85
CA ALA A 53 -11.94 4.32 -5.47
C ALA A 53 -12.55 5.36 -4.50
N SER A 54 -12.71 6.63 -4.92
CA SER A 54 -13.47 7.64 -4.15
C SER A 54 -14.95 7.31 -4.03
N ARG A 55 -15.51 6.58 -5.01
CA ARG A 55 -16.92 6.18 -5.05
C ARG A 55 -17.21 4.94 -4.20
N VAL A 56 -16.19 4.33 -3.60
CA VAL A 56 -16.36 3.16 -2.72
C VAL A 56 -17.26 3.49 -1.55
N SER A 57 -17.04 4.60 -0.86
CA SER A 57 -17.88 5.01 0.28
C SER A 57 -19.32 5.29 -0.13
N GLU A 58 -19.52 5.99 -1.25
CA GLU A 58 -20.85 6.35 -1.78
C GLU A 58 -21.67 5.11 -2.16
N VAL A 59 -21.05 4.17 -2.86
CA VAL A 59 -21.70 2.96 -3.36
C VAL A 59 -22.10 2.00 -2.23
N LEU A 60 -21.47 2.12 -1.05
CA LEU A 60 -21.67 1.21 0.07
C LEU A 60 -22.59 1.76 1.17
N GLY A 61 -23.17 2.95 0.96
CA GLY A 61 -24.16 3.52 1.88
C GLY A 61 -23.61 3.86 3.26
N CYS A 62 -22.28 3.84 3.44
CA CYS A 62 -21.57 4.28 4.63
C CYS A 62 -20.85 5.58 4.24
N PRO A 63 -21.41 6.75 4.58
CA PRO A 63 -20.73 8.01 4.33
C PRO A 63 -19.44 7.99 5.14
N LEU A 64 -18.30 7.88 4.46
CA LEU A 64 -17.05 8.36 5.04
C LEU A 64 -17.18 9.87 5.14
N GLU A 65 -16.87 10.44 6.30
CA GLU A 65 -16.91 11.87 6.55
C GLU A 65 -16.19 12.62 5.40
N ASP A 66 -16.99 13.42 4.69
CA ASP A 66 -16.68 14.39 3.64
C ASP A 66 -16.01 13.92 2.32
N PRO A 67 -16.67 14.09 1.14
CA PRO A 67 -16.00 14.04 -0.15
C PRO A 67 -15.19 15.34 -0.33
N LEU A 68 -13.94 15.34 0.14
CA LEU A 68 -13.03 16.46 -0.07
C LEU A 68 -12.50 16.46 -1.51
N PRO A 69 -12.45 17.62 -2.20
CA PRO A 69 -11.89 17.76 -3.53
C PRO A 69 -10.36 17.62 -3.48
N SER A 70 -9.86 16.38 -3.51
CA SER A 70 -8.43 16.06 -3.64
C SER A 70 -8.13 14.61 -4.08
N ASP A 71 -9.16 13.77 -4.27
CA ASP A 71 -8.96 12.33 -4.50
C ASP A 71 -8.56 11.99 -5.94
N ASP A 72 -9.05 12.76 -6.93
CA ASP A 72 -8.80 12.49 -8.35
C ASP A 72 -7.30 12.57 -8.71
N ALA A 73 -6.54 13.43 -8.04
CA ALA A 73 -5.10 13.56 -8.28
C ALA A 73 -4.33 12.32 -7.82
N VAL A 74 -4.68 11.75 -6.66
CA VAL A 74 -4.06 10.52 -6.14
C VAL A 74 -4.36 9.36 -7.09
N TRP A 75 -5.62 9.21 -7.50
CA TRP A 75 -6.05 8.12 -8.37
C TRP A 75 -5.46 8.21 -9.78
N SER A 76 -5.45 9.40 -10.37
CA SER A 76 -4.85 9.63 -11.69
C SER A 76 -3.34 9.39 -11.67
N GLU A 77 -2.66 9.77 -10.58
CA GLU A 77 -1.22 9.50 -10.43
C GLU A 77 -0.95 8.01 -10.22
N LEU A 78 -1.77 7.28 -9.45
CA LEU A 78 -1.67 5.83 -9.34
C LEU A 78 -1.87 5.12 -10.68
N ASP A 79 -2.89 5.49 -11.45
CA ASP A 79 -3.14 4.91 -12.77
C ASP A 79 -1.96 5.18 -13.72
N ARG A 80 -1.36 6.38 -13.63
CA ARG A 80 -0.14 6.73 -14.38
C ARG A 80 1.07 5.90 -13.93
N GLU A 81 1.28 5.74 -12.63
CA GLU A 81 2.36 4.90 -12.11
C GLU A 81 2.17 3.43 -12.50
N ASP A 82 0.96 2.90 -12.47
CA ASP A 82 0.66 1.53 -12.89
C ASP A 82 0.94 1.31 -14.38
N ALA A 83 0.56 2.27 -15.24
CA ALA A 83 0.91 2.24 -16.65
C ALA A 83 2.43 2.29 -16.88
N ALA A 84 3.15 3.10 -16.11
CA ALA A 84 4.61 3.18 -16.17
C ALA A 84 5.30 1.88 -15.71
N ILE A 85 4.75 1.20 -14.70
CA ILE A 85 5.22 -0.11 -14.25
C ILE A 85 4.97 -1.17 -15.33
N ALA A 86 3.80 -1.15 -15.97
CA ALA A 86 3.43 -2.11 -17.01
C ALA A 86 4.29 -1.99 -18.27
N ASP A 87 4.67 -0.76 -18.67
CA ASP A 87 5.55 -0.51 -19.81
C ASP A 87 7.00 -0.96 -19.54
N GLY A 88 7.41 -1.05 -18.26
CA GLY A 88 8.72 -1.59 -17.89
C GLY A 88 9.92 -0.72 -18.30
N LEU A 89 9.70 0.44 -18.91
CA LEU A 89 10.76 1.33 -19.40
C LEU A 89 11.41 2.18 -18.30
N GLY A 90 10.96 2.08 -17.05
CA GLY A 90 11.49 2.89 -15.94
C GLY A 90 11.10 4.37 -16.00
N ARG A 91 9.95 4.70 -16.61
CA ARG A 91 9.44 6.07 -16.73
C ARG A 91 9.35 6.81 -15.39
N GLY A 92 9.03 6.10 -14.31
CA GLY A 92 8.94 6.65 -12.96
C GLY A 92 10.19 7.41 -12.49
N LEU A 93 11.36 7.16 -13.08
CA LEU A 93 12.60 7.87 -12.78
C LEU A 93 12.66 9.32 -13.27
N GLY A 94 11.81 9.73 -14.22
CA GLY A 94 11.72 11.12 -14.67
C GLY A 94 12.61 11.50 -15.85
N LEU A 95 13.06 10.54 -16.66
CA LEU A 95 14.04 10.75 -17.74
C LEU A 95 13.46 10.58 -19.15
N GLN A 96 12.12 10.61 -19.28
CA GLN A 96 11.44 10.26 -20.53
C GLN A 96 10.43 11.31 -21.02
N GLY A 97 10.55 12.55 -20.52
CA GLY A 97 9.68 13.65 -20.94
C GLY A 97 8.23 13.46 -20.49
N ASP A 98 7.30 13.78 -21.38
CA ASP A 98 5.88 13.84 -21.08
C ASP A 98 5.26 12.44 -21.01
N PHE A 99 4.32 12.24 -20.08
CA PHE A 99 3.64 10.96 -19.92
C PHE A 99 2.21 11.13 -19.43
N MET A 100 1.26 10.52 -20.15
CA MET A 100 -0.18 10.56 -19.84
C MET A 100 -0.69 11.97 -19.47
N GLY A 101 -0.37 12.93 -20.34
CA GLY A 101 -0.79 14.33 -20.20
C GLY A 101 0.00 15.19 -19.22
N GLU A 102 0.96 14.62 -18.48
CA GLU A 102 1.81 15.37 -17.55
C GLU A 102 3.19 15.63 -18.18
N GLN A 103 3.64 16.90 -18.14
CA GLN A 103 4.94 17.27 -18.68
C GLN A 103 6.10 16.85 -17.78
N ASN A 104 7.19 16.36 -18.37
CA ASN A 104 8.40 15.91 -17.65
C ASN A 104 8.09 15.04 -16.43
N TRP A 105 7.21 14.06 -16.62
CA TRP A 105 6.65 13.30 -15.52
C TRP A 105 7.68 12.39 -14.85
N TYR A 106 7.58 12.29 -13.53
CA TYR A 106 8.26 11.31 -12.70
C TYR A 106 7.30 10.82 -11.62
N GLY A 107 7.45 9.56 -11.21
CA GLY A 107 6.54 8.92 -10.25
C GLY A 107 6.98 9.03 -8.80
N GLY A 108 6.49 8.12 -7.99
CA GLY A 108 6.76 8.01 -6.57
C GLY A 108 6.04 9.05 -5.71
N LYS A 109 5.02 9.73 -6.25
CA LYS A 109 4.36 10.87 -5.59
C LYS A 109 3.21 10.44 -4.67
N VAL A 110 2.72 9.22 -4.80
CA VAL A 110 1.64 8.69 -3.96
C VAL A 110 2.24 8.06 -2.70
N GLN A 111 1.65 8.35 -1.54
CA GLN A 111 2.04 7.76 -0.27
C GLN A 111 0.97 6.79 0.22
N GLN A 112 1.32 5.49 0.24
CA GLN A 112 0.52 4.50 0.93
C GLN A 112 0.91 4.50 2.40
N SER A 113 -0.03 4.91 3.26
CA SER A 113 0.21 5.06 4.69
C SER A 113 -0.61 4.06 5.49
N ALA A 114 -0.05 3.61 6.60
CA ALA A 114 -0.74 2.79 7.58
C ALA A 114 -0.28 3.18 8.99
N VAL A 115 -1.05 2.79 10.00
CA VAL A 115 -0.76 3.08 11.41
C VAL A 115 -0.75 1.78 12.19
N LEU A 116 0.28 1.59 13.00
CA LEU A 116 0.35 0.49 13.94
C LEU A 116 -0.61 0.75 15.11
N ARG A 117 -1.44 -0.24 15.44
CA ARG A 117 -2.34 -0.22 16.60
C ARG A 117 -2.04 -1.42 17.48
N GLU A 118 -2.21 -1.26 18.78
CA GLU A 118 -2.20 -2.39 19.71
C GLU A 118 -3.52 -3.14 19.59
N GLU A 119 -3.46 -4.47 19.60
CA GLU A 119 -4.62 -5.35 19.58
C GLU A 119 -4.41 -6.49 20.57
N GLY A 120 -5.05 -6.37 21.74
CA GLY A 120 -4.83 -7.30 22.85
C GLY A 120 -3.35 -7.31 23.28
N LYS A 121 -2.68 -8.45 23.10
CA LYS A 121 -1.24 -8.60 23.37
C LYS A 121 -0.36 -8.35 22.14
N GLY A 122 -0.93 -8.19 20.96
CA GLY A 122 -0.20 -8.06 19.70
C GLY A 122 -0.30 -6.66 19.08
N PHE A 123 0.10 -6.59 17.82
CA PHE A 123 -0.05 -5.42 16.97
C PHE A 123 -0.88 -5.75 15.73
N ARG A 124 -1.55 -4.74 15.21
CA ARG A 124 -2.21 -4.76 13.90
C ARG A 124 -1.84 -3.53 13.11
N ILE A 125 -1.78 -3.67 11.79
CA ILE A 125 -1.57 -2.55 10.86
C ILE A 125 -2.93 -2.12 10.31
N VAL A 126 -3.28 -0.85 10.47
CA VAL A 126 -4.51 -0.27 9.92
C VAL A 126 -4.16 0.65 8.77
N LEU A 127 -4.70 0.39 7.58
CA LEU A 127 -4.48 1.22 6.40
C LEU A 127 -5.11 2.61 6.59
N ALA A 128 -4.38 3.65 6.19
CA ALA A 128 -4.87 5.02 6.15
C ALA A 128 -5.26 5.38 4.71
N LYS A 129 -5.86 6.56 4.52
CA LYS A 129 -6.12 7.08 3.16
C LYS A 129 -4.79 7.31 2.44
N MET A 130 -4.75 7.06 1.14
CA MET A 130 -3.60 7.44 0.31
C MET A 130 -3.57 8.94 0.09
N GLU A 131 -2.37 9.51 0.04
CA GLU A 131 -2.18 10.96 -0.12
C GLU A 131 -1.11 11.26 -1.17
N MET A 132 -1.21 12.44 -1.78
CA MET A 132 -0.12 13.01 -2.55
C MET A 132 0.97 13.48 -1.59
N GLY A 133 2.22 13.14 -1.90
CA GLY A 133 3.35 13.51 -1.08
C GLY A 133 4.61 13.79 -1.90
N LYS A 134 5.72 13.89 -1.17
CA LYS A 134 7.03 14.08 -1.80
C LYS A 134 7.48 12.78 -2.44
N SER A 135 7.94 12.90 -3.68
CA SER A 135 8.53 11.79 -4.40
C SER A 135 9.86 11.36 -3.77
N ASN A 136 10.09 10.04 -3.72
CA ASN A 136 11.34 9.45 -3.28
C ASN A 136 11.89 8.45 -4.32
N ARG A 137 13.20 8.20 -4.28
CA ARG A 137 13.89 7.38 -5.28
C ARG A 137 13.40 5.93 -5.33
N PHE A 138 13.05 5.34 -4.19
CA PHE A 138 12.53 3.97 -4.15
C PHE A 138 11.15 3.89 -4.81
N ALA A 139 10.25 4.81 -4.49
CA ALA A 139 8.91 4.87 -5.08
C ALA A 139 8.95 5.22 -6.58
N ARG A 140 9.90 6.05 -7.05
CA ARG A 140 10.13 6.26 -8.49
C ARG A 140 10.56 4.99 -9.22
N PHE A 141 11.40 4.19 -8.58
CA PHE A 141 11.96 2.98 -9.18
C PHE A 141 10.98 1.80 -9.14
N LEU A 142 10.32 1.60 -8.00
CA LEU A 142 9.43 0.45 -7.76
C LEU A 142 7.97 0.74 -8.13
N GLY A 143 7.56 2.01 -8.11
CA GLY A 143 6.15 2.43 -8.08
C GLY A 143 5.64 2.59 -6.65
N SER A 144 4.79 3.60 -6.40
CA SER A 144 4.28 3.89 -5.06
C SER A 144 3.46 2.74 -4.50
N ARG A 145 2.73 1.99 -5.36
CA ARG A 145 1.96 0.81 -4.96
C ARG A 145 2.79 -0.31 -4.31
N ARG A 146 4.11 -0.32 -4.54
CA ARG A 146 5.04 -1.32 -4.01
C ARG A 146 5.70 -0.90 -2.70
N MET A 147 5.29 0.23 -2.12
CA MET A 147 5.88 0.82 -0.94
C MET A 147 4.79 1.14 0.07
N LEU A 148 4.92 0.70 1.32
CA LEU A 148 3.96 0.98 2.40
C LEU A 148 4.68 1.62 3.60
N GLN A 149 4.20 2.77 4.05
CA GLN A 149 4.73 3.49 5.21
C GLN A 149 3.86 3.22 6.44
N VAL A 150 4.43 2.58 7.46
CA VAL A 150 3.75 2.30 8.73
C VAL A 150 4.22 3.28 9.81
N SER A 151 3.33 4.13 10.29
CA SER A 151 3.58 5.02 11.41
C SER A 151 3.39 4.29 12.75
N ILE A 152 4.37 4.41 13.64
CA ILE A 152 4.36 3.83 14.99
C ILE A 152 4.04 4.94 16.00
N PRO A 153 2.94 4.85 16.74
CA PRO A 153 2.65 5.75 17.86
C PRO A 153 3.80 5.81 18.88
N HIS A 154 4.15 7.01 19.35
CA HIS A 154 5.29 7.23 20.27
C HIS A 154 5.22 6.42 21.56
N ASN A 155 4.01 6.19 22.09
CA ASN A 155 3.79 5.37 23.28
C ASN A 155 4.22 3.92 23.06
N ILE A 156 4.01 3.37 21.86
CA ILE A 156 4.41 1.99 21.51
C ILE A 156 5.92 1.94 21.26
N LEU A 157 6.45 2.90 20.50
CA LEU A 157 7.85 2.96 20.08
C LEU A 157 8.82 2.91 21.27
N ASN A 158 8.50 3.61 22.36
CA ASN A 158 9.37 3.69 23.53
C ASN A 158 9.21 2.51 24.50
N ALA A 159 8.07 1.81 24.46
CA ALA A 159 7.71 0.81 25.46
C ALA A 159 7.99 -0.64 25.02
N ARG A 160 7.93 -0.93 23.70
CA ARG A 160 7.86 -2.31 23.19
C ARG A 160 8.83 -2.59 22.04
N THR A 161 10.05 -2.04 22.11
CA THR A 161 11.04 -2.09 21.01
C THR A 161 11.37 -3.51 20.54
N ASP A 162 11.57 -4.47 21.45
CA ASP A 162 11.91 -5.85 21.07
C ASP A 162 10.74 -6.55 20.37
N GLU A 163 9.52 -6.33 20.84
CA GLU A 163 8.30 -6.86 20.23
C GLU A 163 8.04 -6.24 18.85
N LEU A 164 8.34 -4.95 18.68
CA LEU A 164 8.28 -4.29 17.37
C LEU A 164 9.29 -4.89 16.40
N ARG A 165 10.52 -5.20 16.87
CA ARG A 165 11.54 -5.82 16.02
C ARG A 165 11.10 -7.22 15.59
N GLU A 166 10.52 -8.01 16.49
CA GLU A 166 9.97 -9.32 16.16
C GLU A 166 8.80 -9.19 15.17
N PHE A 167 7.88 -8.25 15.41
CA PHE A 167 6.73 -8.00 14.54
C PHE A 167 7.13 -7.56 13.13
N PHE A 168 8.02 -6.58 12.98
CA PHE A 168 8.48 -6.11 11.67
C PHE A 168 9.50 -7.05 11.00
N GLY A 169 10.00 -8.07 11.72
CA GLY A 169 10.77 -9.17 11.13
C GLY A 169 9.90 -10.19 10.37
N GLN A 170 8.58 -10.06 10.45
CA GLN A 170 7.60 -10.89 9.76
C GLN A 170 7.38 -10.42 8.31
N LYS A 171 6.70 -11.26 7.53
CA LYS A 171 6.17 -10.88 6.21
C LYS A 171 4.76 -10.35 6.35
N PHE A 172 4.40 -9.36 5.55
CA PHE A 172 3.10 -8.71 5.58
C PHE A 172 2.33 -8.96 4.29
N VAL A 173 1.07 -9.40 4.37
CA VAL A 173 0.24 -9.64 3.18
C VAL A 173 -0.83 -8.57 3.05
N LEU A 174 -0.85 -7.89 1.90
CA LEU A 174 -1.85 -6.89 1.53
C LEU A 174 -2.33 -7.16 0.10
N CYS A 175 -3.61 -7.48 -0.06
CA CYS A 175 -4.27 -7.76 -1.34
C CYS A 175 -3.47 -8.76 -2.20
N GLY A 176 -3.00 -9.85 -1.58
CA GLY A 176 -2.25 -10.91 -2.25
C GLY A 176 -0.78 -10.57 -2.54
N ARG A 177 -0.33 -9.36 -2.21
CA ARG A 177 1.09 -8.95 -2.34
C ARG A 177 1.80 -9.11 -1.01
N VAL A 178 3.06 -9.56 -1.07
CA VAL A 178 3.94 -9.75 0.09
C VAL A 178 4.81 -8.51 0.27
N PHE A 179 4.87 -7.99 1.49
CA PHE A 179 5.66 -6.84 1.89
C PHE A 179 6.62 -7.22 3.02
N VAL A 180 7.84 -6.68 2.97
CA VAL A 180 8.86 -6.85 4.03
C VAL A 180 9.40 -5.50 4.48
N ALA A 181 9.72 -5.38 5.77
CA ALA A 181 10.36 -4.18 6.29
C ALA A 181 11.79 -4.07 5.76
N PHE A 182 12.16 -2.88 5.27
CA PHE A 182 13.51 -2.64 4.75
C PHE A 182 14.20 -1.42 5.38
N CYS A 183 13.44 -0.47 5.92
CA CYS A 183 14.00 0.76 6.48
C CYS A 183 13.15 1.30 7.63
N VAL A 184 13.81 1.96 8.58
CA VAL A 184 13.19 2.71 9.68
C VAL A 184 13.68 4.16 9.61
N GLN A 185 12.76 5.11 9.71
CA GLN A 185 13.08 6.54 9.78
C GLN A 185 12.22 7.21 10.84
N GLY A 186 12.84 7.56 11.98
CA GLY A 186 12.12 8.11 13.12
C GLY A 186 11.05 7.14 13.62
N ALA A 187 9.81 7.60 13.72
CA ALA A 187 8.65 6.79 14.14
C ALA A 187 7.94 6.07 12.97
N LYS A 188 8.63 5.85 11.84
CA LYS A 188 8.06 5.21 10.65
C LYS A 188 8.90 4.01 10.21
N VAL A 189 8.22 2.94 9.84
CA VAL A 189 8.81 1.77 9.19
C VAL A 189 8.32 1.72 7.75
N PHE A 190 9.24 1.51 6.82
CA PHE A 190 8.92 1.35 5.41
C PHE A 190 8.97 -0.12 5.03
N LEU A 191 7.90 -0.59 4.42
CA LEU A 191 7.77 -1.92 3.85
C LEU A 191 7.85 -1.81 2.32
N MET A 192 8.47 -2.80 1.68
CA MET A 192 8.55 -2.91 0.22
C MET A 192 7.96 -4.23 -0.25
N GLU A 193 7.30 -4.23 -1.40
CA GLU A 193 6.77 -5.43 -2.05
C GLU A 193 7.93 -6.34 -2.48
N THR A 194 7.79 -7.65 -2.24
CA THR A 194 8.69 -8.69 -2.74
C THR A 194 7.97 -9.57 -3.77
N PRO A 195 8.69 -10.12 -4.77
CA PRO A 195 8.10 -10.94 -5.83
C PRO A 195 7.79 -12.38 -5.36
N GLU A 196 7.34 -12.54 -4.12
CA GLU A 196 7.02 -13.83 -3.54
C GLU A 196 5.53 -14.16 -3.76
N ASP A 197 5.26 -15.39 -4.20
CA ASP A 197 3.91 -15.96 -4.39
C ASP A 197 3.44 -16.73 -3.15
#